data_AF-R4FJY9-F1
#
_entry.id   AF-R4FJY9-F1
#
_cell.length_a   1.000
_cell.length_b   1.000
_cell.length_c   1.000
_cell.angle_alpha   90.00
_cell.angle_beta   90.00
_cell.angle_gamma   90.00
#
_symmetry.space_group_name_H-M   'P 1'
#
loop_
_entity.id
_entity.type
_entity.pdbx_description
1 polymer ?
#
loop_
_entity_poly.entity_id
_entity_poly.type
_entity_poly.pdbx_seq_one_letter_code
_entity_poly.pdbx_strand_id
1 'polypeptide(L)'
;MHYVCDISHEPLYDFSNCSVQEHQRYLLRVRPQCILNKPLSTDIVTPPVCGNYLVEVGEECDCGSPQDCQDACCNAATCKLQHDCDSGECCEQCKFKKAGAECRAAKDDCDLPESCTGQSAECPTDSFQRNGHPCQNNQGYCYNGKCPIMTNQCIDLWGPGINVSPDECFTWNQNGQGCGFCRMEHGRKIPCAAKDIKCGKLHCKKGNATCICFVSPDDPDYGMAEPGTKCGDGMVCINRQCVDVQTAY
;
A
#
# COMPACT_ATOMS: atom_id res chain seq x y z
N MET A 1 13.17 30.15 -20.36
CA MET A 1 14.54 29.60 -20.23
C MET A 1 14.52 28.18 -20.75
N HIS A 2 15.05 27.95 -21.95
CA HIS A 2 15.25 26.61 -22.49
C HIS A 2 16.50 26.03 -21.81
N TYR A 3 16.33 24.97 -21.02
CA TYR A 3 17.46 24.21 -20.49
C TYR A 3 18.01 23.34 -21.62
N VAL A 4 19.22 23.65 -22.08
CA VAL A 4 19.98 22.82 -23.02
C VAL A 4 20.57 21.67 -22.21
N CYS A 5 20.31 20.44 -22.64
CA CYS A 5 20.85 19.23 -22.01
C CYS A 5 22.14 18.85 -22.74
N ASP A 6 23.26 18.85 -22.03
CA ASP A 6 24.55 18.38 -22.55
C ASP A 6 24.81 16.96 -22.05
N ILE A 7 25.25 16.06 -22.93
CA ILE A 7 25.50 14.64 -22.60
C ILE A 7 27.02 14.46 -22.46
N SER A 8 27.50 14.14 -21.26
CA SER A 8 28.92 13.84 -21.02
C SER A 8 29.31 12.47 -21.59
N HIS A 9 30.55 12.36 -22.08
CA HIS A 9 31.10 11.12 -22.64
C HIS A 9 31.76 10.19 -21.59
N GLU A 10 31.85 10.62 -20.33
CA GLU A 10 32.23 9.76 -19.20
C GLU A 10 30.99 9.36 -18.40
N PRO A 11 30.92 8.10 -17.91
CA PRO A 11 29.84 7.68 -17.03
C PRO A 11 29.98 8.42 -15.70
N LEU A 12 29.19 9.47 -15.55
CA LEU A 12 29.01 10.19 -14.30
C LEU A 12 28.01 9.42 -13.44
N TYR A 13 28.24 9.42 -12.12
CA TYR A 13 27.32 8.85 -11.14
C TYR A 13 26.20 9.82 -10.73
N ASP A 14 26.23 11.04 -11.27
CA ASP A 14 25.26 12.09 -11.01
C ASP A 14 24.06 12.00 -11.95
N PHE A 15 22.86 12.19 -11.39
CA PHE A 15 21.67 12.35 -12.21
C PHE A 15 21.60 13.74 -12.85
N SER A 16 21.14 13.81 -14.10
CA SER A 16 20.78 15.09 -14.73
C SER A 16 19.58 15.74 -14.01
N ASN A 17 19.47 17.07 -14.09
CA ASN A 17 18.31 17.79 -13.56
C ASN A 17 16.98 17.27 -14.15
N CYS A 18 16.97 16.90 -15.44
CA CYS A 18 15.80 16.29 -16.07
C CYS A 18 15.42 14.95 -15.43
N SER A 19 16.41 14.09 -15.14
CA SER A 19 16.20 12.80 -14.48
C SER A 19 15.59 12.96 -13.09
N VAL A 20 16.10 13.91 -12.30
CA VAL A 20 15.56 14.22 -10.95
C VAL A 20 14.11 14.68 -11.03
N GLN A 21 13.78 15.59 -11.94
CA GLN A 21 12.41 16.09 -12.12
C GLN A 21 11.44 14.99 -12.58
N GLU A 22 11.84 14.16 -13.53
CA GLU A 22 11.02 13.04 -14.02
C GLU A 22 10.78 11.99 -12.92
N HIS A 23 11.82 11.66 -12.14
CA HIS A 23 11.68 10.75 -11.01
C HIS A 23 10.71 11.30 -9.95
N GLN A 24 10.82 12.59 -9.60
CA GLN A 24 9.90 13.23 -8.66
C GLN A 24 8.44 13.19 -9.16
N ARG A 25 8.22 13.47 -10.46
CA ARG A 25 6.89 13.37 -11.08
C ARG A 25 6.35 11.94 -11.01
N TYR A 26 7.19 10.94 -11.27
CA TYR A 26 6.83 9.53 -11.16
C TYR A 26 6.37 9.17 -9.75
N LEU A 27 7.16 9.51 -8.71
CA LEU A 27 6.82 9.22 -7.32
C LEU A 27 5.52 9.89 -6.89
N LEU A 28 5.30 11.14 -7.27
CA LEU A 28 4.07 11.88 -6.92
C LEU A 28 2.82 11.32 -7.62
N ARG A 29 2.97 10.85 -8.86
CA ARG A 29 1.85 10.34 -9.68
C ARG A 29 1.52 8.89 -9.35
N VAL A 30 2.53 8.03 -9.27
CA VAL A 30 2.37 6.57 -9.17
C VAL A 30 2.33 6.12 -7.72
N ARG A 31 3.07 6.81 -6.83
CA ARG A 31 3.17 6.49 -5.39
C ARG A 31 3.36 4.98 -5.15
N PRO A 32 4.40 4.37 -5.72
CA PRO A 32 4.63 2.93 -5.58
C PRO A 32 4.79 2.58 -4.09
N GLN A 33 3.95 1.68 -3.59
CA GLN A 33 3.94 1.34 -2.16
C GLN A 33 5.09 0.40 -1.77
N CYS A 34 5.59 -0.40 -2.71
CA CYS A 34 6.61 -1.41 -2.44
C CYS A 34 8.00 -0.87 -2.10
N ILE A 35 8.26 0.43 -2.30
CA ILE A 35 9.56 1.06 -2.00
C ILE A 35 9.56 1.83 -0.67
N LEU A 36 8.45 1.77 0.09
CA LEU A 36 8.31 2.49 1.35
C LEU A 36 8.83 1.69 2.55
N ASN A 37 8.87 0.36 2.43
CA ASN A 37 9.34 -0.50 3.50
C ASN A 37 10.87 -0.53 3.53
N LYS A 38 11.46 -0.26 4.70
CA LYS A 38 12.87 -0.50 4.97
C LYS A 38 13.11 -2.03 5.01
N PRO A 39 14.08 -2.56 4.26
CA PRO A 39 14.39 -4.00 4.32
C PRO A 39 14.94 -4.36 5.70
N LEU A 40 14.68 -5.60 6.15
CA LEU A 40 15.35 -6.12 7.34
C LEU A 40 16.83 -6.35 7.01
N SER A 41 17.71 -6.13 7.97
CA SER A 41 19.15 -6.36 7.78
C SER A 41 19.47 -7.80 7.35
N THR A 42 18.66 -8.77 7.79
CA THR A 42 18.78 -10.19 7.41
C THR A 42 18.34 -10.51 5.98
N ASP A 43 17.59 -9.62 5.33
CA ASP A 43 17.15 -9.79 3.94
C ASP A 43 18.20 -9.26 2.93
N ILE A 44 19.19 -8.51 3.42
CA ILE A 44 20.28 -7.97 2.62
C ILE A 44 21.37 -9.05 2.47
N VAL A 45 21.53 -9.55 1.26
CA VAL A 45 22.45 -10.67 0.95
C VAL A 45 23.86 -10.22 0.55
N THR A 46 24.06 -8.92 0.38
CA THR A 46 25.37 -8.34 0.07
C THR A 46 26.26 -8.32 1.30
N PRO A 47 27.59 -8.35 1.14
CA PRO A 47 28.51 -8.12 2.26
C PRO A 47 28.23 -6.75 2.90
N PRO A 48 28.13 -6.65 4.24
CA PRO A 48 27.90 -5.39 4.94
C PRO A 48 28.95 -4.32 4.62
N VAL A 49 28.53 -3.07 4.45
CA VAL A 49 29.41 -1.92 4.15
C VAL A 49 29.07 -0.74 5.04
N CYS A 50 29.86 -0.58 6.10
CA CYS A 50 29.75 0.58 6.99
C CYS A 50 29.98 1.90 6.25
N GLY A 51 29.01 2.80 6.35
CA GLY A 51 28.97 4.12 5.75
C GLY A 51 28.13 4.21 4.48
N ASN A 52 27.28 3.22 4.19
CA ASN A 52 26.40 3.19 3.01
C ASN A 52 24.96 3.64 3.31
N TYR A 53 24.69 4.13 4.53
CA TYR A 53 23.39 4.58 5.03
C TYR A 53 22.35 3.46 5.27
N LEU A 54 22.76 2.19 5.25
CA LEU A 54 21.90 1.04 5.50
C LEU A 54 22.47 0.20 6.63
N VAL A 55 21.70 0.02 7.71
CA VAL A 55 22.09 -0.87 8.81
C VAL A 55 22.03 -2.32 8.34
N GLU A 56 23.18 -2.94 8.15
CA GLU A 56 23.34 -4.32 7.71
C GLU A 56 23.71 -5.27 8.88
N VAL A 57 23.79 -6.58 8.62
CA VAL A 57 24.13 -7.56 9.67
C VAL A 57 25.51 -7.27 10.25
N GLY A 58 25.57 -7.03 11.56
CA GLY A 58 26.81 -6.77 12.31
C GLY A 58 27.01 -5.30 12.69
N GLU A 59 26.25 -4.40 12.08
CA GLU A 59 26.21 -2.98 12.39
C GLU A 59 25.08 -2.68 13.39
N GLU A 60 25.24 -1.59 14.15
CA GLU A 60 24.21 -1.12 15.08
C GLU A 60 23.59 0.22 14.65
N CYS A 61 24.27 0.93 13.76
CA CYS A 61 23.86 2.20 13.16
C CYS A 61 24.68 2.44 11.88
N ASP A 62 24.15 3.23 10.95
CA ASP A 62 24.90 3.70 9.77
C ASP A 62 24.37 5.08 9.34
N CYS A 63 25.20 6.10 9.53
CA CYS A 63 24.90 7.50 9.19
C CYS A 63 25.75 8.01 8.01
N GLY A 64 26.36 7.11 7.23
CA GLY A 64 27.27 7.45 6.15
C GLY A 64 28.72 7.59 6.59
N SER A 65 29.51 8.31 5.77
CA SER A 65 30.93 8.53 6.03
C SER A 65 31.17 9.39 7.29
N PRO A 66 32.35 9.30 7.95
CA PRO A 66 32.68 10.20 9.06
C PRO A 66 32.65 11.70 8.71
N GLN A 67 32.77 12.06 7.43
CA GLN A 67 32.69 13.44 6.98
C GLN A 67 31.24 13.95 6.86
N ASP A 68 30.31 13.06 6.50
CA ASP A 68 28.92 13.41 6.20
C ASP A 68 27.97 13.14 7.38
N CYS A 69 28.37 12.26 8.29
CA CYS A 69 27.53 11.85 9.42
C CYS A 69 27.22 13.02 10.37
N GLN A 70 25.92 13.28 10.54
CA GLN A 70 25.39 14.29 11.47
C GLN A 70 24.79 13.66 12.73
N ASP A 71 24.77 12.32 12.81
CA ASP A 71 24.18 11.58 13.91
C ASP A 71 25.16 11.47 15.09
N ALA A 72 24.85 12.14 16.19
CA ALA A 72 25.67 12.10 17.40
C ALA A 72 25.61 10.74 18.14
N CYS A 73 24.60 9.93 17.83
CA CYS A 73 24.36 8.64 18.45
C CYS A 73 25.14 7.51 17.77
N CYS A 74 25.65 7.73 16.56
CA CYS A 74 26.38 6.74 15.78
C CYS A 74 27.87 7.07 15.67
N ASN A 75 28.73 6.06 15.76
CA ASN A 75 30.12 6.18 15.34
C ASN A 75 30.26 5.75 13.88
N ALA A 76 30.30 6.73 12.97
CA ALA A 76 30.40 6.52 11.53
C ALA A 76 31.63 5.73 11.07
N ALA A 77 32.71 5.69 11.86
CA ALA A 77 33.91 4.93 11.50
C ALA A 77 33.78 3.43 11.81
N THR A 78 32.88 3.06 12.73
CA THR A 78 32.73 1.67 13.20
C THR A 78 31.32 1.12 13.06
N CYS A 79 30.33 1.94 12.68
CA CYS A 79 28.92 1.60 12.62
C CYS A 79 28.40 0.99 13.94
N LYS A 80 28.82 1.60 15.05
CA LYS A 80 28.47 1.23 16.43
C LYS A 80 27.77 2.36 17.14
N LEU A 81 26.77 2.01 17.94
CA LEU A 81 26.04 2.97 18.73
C LEU A 81 26.94 3.54 19.83
N GLN A 82 26.84 4.84 20.06
CA GLN A 82 27.42 5.50 21.21
C GLN A 82 26.50 5.43 22.44
N HIS A 83 25.21 5.20 22.20
CA HIS A 83 24.13 5.19 23.19
C HIS A 83 23.11 4.07 22.89
N ASP A 84 21.84 4.23 23.26
CA ASP A 84 20.86 3.14 23.22
C ASP A 84 20.24 2.99 21.82
N CYS A 85 20.22 4.05 21.02
CA CYS A 85 19.71 4.08 19.65
C CYS A 85 20.24 5.28 18.86
N ASP A 86 20.11 5.24 17.54
CA ASP A 86 20.45 6.32 16.59
C ASP A 86 19.21 6.87 15.85
N SER A 87 18.40 5.96 15.31
CA SER A 87 17.32 6.21 14.37
C SER A 87 16.05 5.42 14.76
N GLY A 88 14.93 5.69 14.09
CA GLY A 88 13.63 5.07 14.35
C GLY A 88 12.67 5.97 15.15
N GLU A 89 11.37 5.75 14.97
CA GLU A 89 10.31 6.59 15.54
C GLU A 89 10.24 6.54 17.08
N CYS A 90 10.82 5.49 17.67
CA CYS A 90 10.95 5.31 19.11
C CYS A 90 12.34 5.68 19.67
N CYS A 91 13.20 6.33 18.88
CA CYS A 91 14.43 6.94 19.39
C CYS A 91 14.22 8.45 19.59
N GLU A 92 14.63 8.96 20.75
CA GLU A 92 14.66 10.39 21.05
C GLU A 92 15.96 10.70 21.81
N GLN A 93 16.78 11.60 21.26
CA GLN A 93 18.06 12.00 21.87
C GLN A 93 18.96 10.80 22.24
N CYS A 94 19.11 9.88 21.30
CA CYS A 94 19.87 8.63 21.45
C CYS A 94 19.37 7.67 22.54
N LYS A 95 18.13 7.84 23.00
CA LYS A 95 17.49 7.03 24.03
C LYS A 95 16.15 6.51 23.55
N PHE A 96 15.79 5.31 24.00
CA PHE A 96 14.46 4.78 23.73
C PHE A 96 13.40 5.66 24.38
N LYS A 97 12.38 6.02 23.60
CA LYS A 97 11.16 6.65 24.12
C LYS A 97 10.52 5.72 25.14
N LYS A 98 9.81 6.30 26.12
CA LYS A 98 9.15 5.53 27.18
C LYS A 98 8.11 4.56 26.61
N ALA A 99 7.92 3.44 27.30
CA ALA A 99 6.85 2.50 26.98
C ALA A 99 5.49 3.22 26.95
N GLY A 100 4.71 3.00 25.89
CA GLY A 100 3.42 3.65 25.68
C GLY A 100 3.47 5.02 24.98
N ALA A 101 4.66 5.54 24.63
CA ALA A 101 4.74 6.72 23.77
C ALA A 101 4.28 6.36 22.36
N GLU A 102 3.31 7.10 21.81
CA GLU A 102 2.83 6.88 20.44
C GLU A 102 3.95 7.13 19.42
N CYS A 103 4.20 6.14 18.56
CA CYS A 103 5.16 6.25 17.46
C CYS A 103 4.48 6.31 16.09
N ARG A 104 3.27 5.77 15.98
CA ARG A 104 2.43 5.90 14.79
C ARG A 104 0.98 6.09 15.20
N ALA A 105 0.37 7.17 14.71
CA ALA A 105 -1.04 7.42 14.88
C ALA A 105 -1.87 6.54 13.93
N ALA A 106 -3.08 6.17 14.34
CA ALA A 106 -4.05 5.54 13.45
C ALA A 106 -4.42 6.49 12.29
N LYS A 107 -4.38 5.96 11.08
CA LYS A 107 -4.67 6.71 9.84
C LYS A 107 -6.16 6.85 9.57
N ASP A 108 -6.93 5.80 9.85
CA ASP A 108 -8.37 5.70 9.57
C ASP A 108 -9.05 4.65 10.45
N ASP A 109 -10.37 4.46 10.27
CA ASP A 109 -11.20 3.53 11.07
C ASP A 109 -10.69 2.07 11.07
N CYS A 110 -9.85 1.68 10.11
CA CYS A 110 -9.36 0.32 9.96
C CYS A 110 -7.94 0.11 10.47
N ASP A 111 -7.38 1.11 11.12
CA ASP A 111 -5.99 1.17 11.55
C ASP A 111 -5.89 1.42 13.06
N LEU A 112 -4.93 0.81 13.75
CA LEU A 112 -4.71 1.00 15.18
C LEU A 112 -3.45 1.85 15.39
N PRO A 113 -3.33 2.64 16.47
CA PRO A 113 -2.07 3.30 16.76
C PRO A 113 -1.05 2.33 17.36
N GLU A 114 0.24 2.52 17.08
CA GLU A 114 1.33 1.82 17.79
C GLU A 114 2.03 2.73 18.78
N SER A 115 2.53 2.07 19.82
CA SER A 115 3.27 2.70 20.90
C SER A 115 4.60 2.00 21.10
N CYS A 116 5.62 2.80 21.42
CA CYS A 116 6.95 2.34 21.75
C CYS A 116 6.92 1.35 22.93
N THR A 117 7.77 0.33 22.85
CA THR A 117 7.90 -0.68 23.90
C THR A 117 8.71 -0.20 25.11
N GLY A 118 9.49 0.88 24.95
CA GLY A 118 10.47 1.33 25.93
C GLY A 118 11.81 0.59 25.88
N GLN A 119 11.95 -0.38 24.97
CA GLN A 119 13.12 -1.27 24.88
C GLN A 119 13.68 -1.38 23.47
N SER A 120 13.09 -0.67 22.51
CA SER A 120 13.46 -0.65 21.09
C SER A 120 13.30 0.76 20.54
N ALA A 121 14.12 1.09 19.55
CA ALA A 121 14.04 2.32 18.77
C ALA A 121 13.08 2.24 17.59
N GLU A 122 12.79 1.02 17.14
CA GLU A 122 11.83 0.75 16.08
C GLU A 122 10.41 0.79 16.66
N CYS A 123 9.49 1.45 15.93
CA CYS A 123 8.07 1.33 16.21
C CYS A 123 7.63 -0.12 15.94
N PRO A 124 6.76 -0.72 16.77
CA PRO A 124 6.22 -2.06 16.49
C PRO A 124 5.57 -2.15 15.11
N THR A 125 5.48 -3.38 14.59
CA THR A 125 4.82 -3.63 13.30
C THR A 125 3.39 -3.12 13.30
N ASP A 126 3.03 -2.47 12.20
CA ASP A 126 1.72 -1.92 11.92
C ASP A 126 0.61 -2.97 12.16
N SER A 127 -0.30 -2.62 13.07
CA SER A 127 -1.41 -3.44 13.52
C SER A 127 -2.73 -2.82 13.06
N PHE A 128 -3.55 -3.63 12.40
CA PHE A 128 -4.81 -3.17 11.85
C PHE A 128 -5.99 -3.56 12.72
N GLN A 129 -7.07 -2.80 12.58
CA GLN A 129 -8.37 -3.20 13.10
C GLN A 129 -8.76 -4.55 12.50
N ARG A 130 -9.39 -5.40 13.31
CA ARG A 130 -9.82 -6.74 12.86
C ARG A 130 -10.63 -6.68 11.56
N ASN A 131 -10.39 -7.64 10.69
CA ASN A 131 -11.20 -7.80 9.49
C ASN A 131 -12.68 -7.95 9.86
N GLY A 132 -13.55 -7.31 9.09
CA GLY A 132 -14.99 -7.29 9.33
C GLY A 132 -15.49 -6.17 10.24
N HIS A 133 -14.62 -5.36 10.83
CA HIS A 133 -15.06 -4.18 11.59
C HIS A 133 -15.74 -3.16 10.66
N PRO A 134 -16.94 -2.63 10.96
CA PRO A 134 -17.59 -1.66 10.10
C PRO A 134 -16.78 -0.36 9.99
N CYS A 135 -16.66 0.20 8.80
CA CYS A 135 -15.86 1.39 8.52
C CYS A 135 -16.58 2.35 7.58
N GLN A 136 -16.13 3.61 7.52
CA GLN A 136 -16.68 4.66 6.65
C GLN A 136 -18.20 4.82 6.83
N ASN A 137 -18.66 4.93 8.09
CA ASN A 137 -20.09 5.03 8.43
C ASN A 137 -20.93 3.83 7.94
N ASN A 138 -20.44 2.60 8.14
CA ASN A 138 -21.09 1.33 7.70
C ASN A 138 -21.20 1.16 6.17
N GLN A 139 -20.45 1.94 5.38
CA GLN A 139 -20.37 1.75 3.93
C GLN A 139 -19.50 0.54 3.55
N GLY A 140 -18.60 0.12 4.43
CA GLY A 140 -17.71 -1.02 4.22
C GLY A 140 -17.39 -1.77 5.50
N TYR A 141 -16.49 -2.75 5.35
CA TYR A 141 -15.89 -3.50 6.44
C TYR A 141 -14.37 -3.51 6.28
N CYS A 142 -13.65 -3.42 7.38
CA CYS A 142 -12.19 -3.43 7.37
C CYS A 142 -11.65 -4.74 6.80
N TYR A 143 -10.61 -4.63 6.00
CA TYR A 143 -9.89 -5.74 5.42
C TYR A 143 -8.41 -5.37 5.26
N ASN A 144 -7.55 -5.99 6.07
CA ASN A 144 -6.10 -5.80 6.10
C ASN A 144 -5.70 -4.31 6.13
N GLY A 145 -6.23 -3.56 7.10
CA GLY A 145 -5.91 -2.14 7.30
C GLY A 145 -6.61 -1.17 6.34
N LYS A 146 -7.51 -1.65 5.47
CA LYS A 146 -8.25 -0.82 4.51
C LYS A 146 -9.75 -0.97 4.66
N CYS A 147 -10.51 0.02 4.20
CA CYS A 147 -11.96 -0.05 4.05
C CYS A 147 -12.35 -0.16 2.56
N PRO A 148 -12.29 -1.35 1.93
CA PRO A 148 -12.63 -1.51 0.52
C PRO A 148 -14.13 -1.26 0.29
N ILE A 149 -14.45 -0.18 -0.42
CA ILE A 149 -15.81 0.17 -0.83
C ILE A 149 -15.87 0.36 -2.34
N MET A 150 -16.98 -0.08 -2.94
CA MET A 150 -17.20 0.00 -4.39
C MET A 150 -17.08 1.43 -4.94
N THR A 151 -17.47 2.43 -4.16
CA THR A 151 -17.37 3.85 -4.55
C THR A 151 -15.93 4.26 -4.80
N ASN A 152 -15.02 3.96 -3.86
CA ASN A 152 -13.60 4.30 -3.98
C ASN A 152 -12.96 3.50 -5.11
N GLN A 153 -13.28 2.21 -5.25
CA GLN A 153 -12.77 1.40 -6.36
C GLN A 153 -13.21 1.96 -7.73
N CYS A 154 -14.45 2.44 -7.87
CA CYS A 154 -14.86 3.12 -9.10
C CYS A 154 -14.04 4.40 -9.32
N ILE A 155 -13.80 5.21 -8.29
CA ILE A 155 -12.99 6.45 -8.36
C ILE A 155 -11.54 6.13 -8.74
N ASP A 156 -10.95 5.06 -8.19
CA ASP A 156 -9.58 4.68 -8.49
C ASP A 156 -9.43 4.21 -9.95
N LEU A 157 -10.45 3.54 -10.50
CA LEU A 157 -10.46 3.08 -11.89
C LEU A 157 -10.72 4.20 -12.92
N TRP A 158 -11.57 5.18 -12.59
CA TRP A 158 -12.10 6.14 -13.57
C TRP A 158 -11.84 7.62 -13.25
N GLY A 159 -11.29 7.92 -12.07
CA GLY A 159 -11.12 9.25 -11.52
C GLY A 159 -12.38 9.82 -10.84
N PRO A 160 -12.29 11.05 -10.32
CA PRO A 160 -13.37 11.69 -9.56
C PRO A 160 -14.64 11.93 -10.41
N GLY A 161 -15.81 11.91 -9.76
CA GLY A 161 -17.12 12.15 -10.40
C GLY A 161 -17.79 10.89 -10.98
N ILE A 162 -17.14 9.74 -10.90
CA ILE A 162 -17.73 8.42 -11.12
C ILE A 162 -18.49 7.96 -9.87
N ASN A 163 -19.52 7.13 -10.05
CA ASN A 163 -20.26 6.49 -8.96
C ASN A 163 -20.42 5.00 -9.21
N VAL A 164 -20.85 4.25 -8.20
CA VAL A 164 -21.28 2.85 -8.37
C VAL A 164 -22.55 2.80 -9.22
N SER A 165 -22.63 1.84 -10.14
CA SER A 165 -23.85 1.63 -10.95
C SER A 165 -24.99 1.04 -10.11
N PRO A 166 -26.24 1.16 -10.59
CA PRO A 166 -27.40 0.47 -10.02
C PRO A 166 -27.20 -1.05 -9.94
N ASP A 167 -27.92 -1.70 -9.02
CA ASP A 167 -27.83 -3.13 -8.75
C ASP A 167 -28.14 -3.99 -9.98
N GLU A 168 -29.03 -3.53 -10.86
CA GLU A 168 -29.40 -4.22 -12.08
C GLU A 168 -28.18 -4.48 -12.98
N CYS A 169 -27.19 -3.57 -13.00
CA CYS A 169 -25.96 -3.75 -13.78
C CYS A 169 -25.15 -4.97 -13.33
N PHE A 170 -25.14 -5.27 -12.03
CA PHE A 170 -24.37 -6.39 -11.49
C PHE A 170 -24.97 -7.74 -11.90
N THR A 171 -26.25 -7.80 -12.27
CA THR A 171 -26.87 -9.03 -12.78
C THR A 171 -26.17 -9.57 -14.01
N TRP A 172 -25.52 -8.70 -14.80
CA TRP A 172 -24.73 -9.10 -15.97
C TRP A 172 -23.56 -10.01 -15.62
N ASN A 173 -23.10 -9.99 -14.36
CA ASN A 173 -22.02 -10.87 -13.91
C ASN A 173 -22.39 -12.36 -13.97
N GLN A 174 -23.66 -12.70 -14.18
CA GLN A 174 -24.14 -14.07 -14.43
C GLN A 174 -23.97 -14.53 -15.90
N ASN A 175 -23.60 -13.63 -16.82
CA ASN A 175 -23.56 -13.95 -18.25
C ASN A 175 -22.32 -14.74 -18.67
N GLY A 176 -21.19 -14.57 -17.96
CA GLY A 176 -19.90 -15.17 -18.33
C GLY A 176 -19.30 -14.58 -19.61
N GLN A 177 -19.64 -13.35 -19.98
CA GLN A 177 -19.24 -12.70 -21.24
C GLN A 177 -18.92 -11.22 -21.05
N GLY A 178 -18.09 -10.63 -21.93
CA GLY A 178 -17.75 -9.21 -21.83
C GLY A 178 -17.22 -8.84 -20.45
N CYS A 179 -17.85 -7.88 -19.78
CA CYS A 179 -17.56 -7.53 -18.38
C CYS A 179 -18.37 -8.34 -17.36
N GLY A 180 -19.28 -9.19 -17.78
CA GLY A 180 -20.16 -9.93 -16.91
C GLY A 180 -19.59 -11.26 -16.45
N PHE A 181 -18.70 -11.28 -15.46
CA PHE A 181 -18.16 -12.53 -14.89
C PHE A 181 -17.64 -12.35 -13.45
N CYS A 182 -17.45 -13.47 -12.74
CA CYS A 182 -16.93 -13.50 -11.38
C CYS A 182 -15.42 -13.71 -11.31
N ARG A 183 -14.89 -14.59 -12.16
CA ARG A 183 -13.47 -14.95 -12.20
C ARG A 183 -13.08 -15.51 -13.55
N MET A 184 -11.78 -15.52 -13.81
CA MET A 184 -11.18 -16.22 -14.94
C MET A 184 -10.61 -17.57 -14.49
N GLU A 185 -10.92 -18.62 -15.22
CA GLU A 185 -10.28 -19.93 -15.05
C GLU A 185 -9.78 -20.39 -16.43
N HIS A 186 -8.46 -20.60 -16.58
CA HIS A 186 -7.84 -21.05 -17.84
C HIS A 186 -8.26 -20.24 -19.08
N GLY A 187 -8.34 -18.91 -18.96
CA GLY A 187 -8.75 -18.02 -20.06
C GLY A 187 -10.28 -17.99 -20.32
N ARG A 188 -11.08 -18.71 -19.53
CA ARG A 188 -12.54 -18.71 -19.61
C ARG A 188 -13.16 -17.84 -18.52
N LYS A 189 -14.13 -17.02 -18.92
CA LYS A 189 -14.96 -16.22 -18.02
C LYS A 189 -15.98 -17.13 -17.32
N ILE A 190 -15.89 -17.21 -15.99
CA ILE A 190 -16.82 -17.98 -15.17
C ILE A 190 -17.91 -17.05 -14.65
N PRO A 191 -19.20 -17.34 -14.93
CA PRO A 191 -20.31 -16.51 -14.44
C PRO A 191 -20.42 -16.59 -12.91
N CYS A 192 -20.94 -15.52 -12.30
CA CYS A 192 -21.29 -15.51 -10.89
C CYS A 192 -22.54 -16.36 -10.61
N ALA A 193 -22.61 -16.94 -9.41
CA ALA A 193 -23.91 -17.32 -8.86
C ALA A 193 -24.72 -16.05 -8.51
N ALA A 194 -26.04 -16.17 -8.41
CA ALA A 194 -26.93 -15.03 -8.16
C ALA A 194 -26.57 -14.24 -6.89
N LYS A 195 -26.12 -14.92 -5.82
CA LYS A 195 -25.68 -14.28 -4.58
C LYS A 195 -24.32 -13.57 -4.69
N ASP A 196 -23.50 -13.92 -5.68
CA ASP A 196 -22.11 -13.47 -5.80
C ASP A 196 -21.95 -12.35 -6.83
N ILE A 197 -23.04 -11.87 -7.44
CA ILE A 197 -23.00 -10.89 -8.54
C ILE A 197 -22.27 -9.59 -8.18
N LYS A 198 -22.25 -9.23 -6.89
CA LYS A 198 -21.55 -8.05 -6.35
C LYS A 198 -20.05 -8.27 -6.16
N CYS A 199 -19.56 -9.50 -6.28
CA CYS A 199 -18.16 -9.87 -6.08
C CYS A 199 -17.42 -10.24 -7.37
N GLY A 200 -18.09 -10.08 -8.52
CA GLY A 200 -17.47 -10.14 -9.83
C GLY A 200 -16.99 -8.78 -10.30
N LYS A 201 -17.14 -8.51 -11.60
CA LYS A 201 -16.72 -7.25 -12.19
C LYS A 201 -17.46 -6.06 -11.59
N LEU A 202 -16.71 -5.00 -11.30
CA LEU A 202 -17.29 -3.77 -10.80
C LEU A 202 -17.98 -3.00 -11.94
N HIS A 203 -19.20 -2.54 -11.67
CA HIS A 203 -19.97 -1.69 -12.57
C HIS A 203 -20.09 -0.30 -11.97
N CYS A 204 -19.64 0.70 -12.73
CA CYS A 204 -19.62 2.11 -12.35
C CYS A 204 -20.56 2.90 -13.28
N LYS A 205 -20.82 4.17 -12.97
CA LYS A 205 -21.62 5.09 -13.79
C LYS A 205 -20.99 6.48 -13.84
N LYS A 206 -21.08 7.12 -15.01
CA LYS A 206 -20.64 8.52 -15.25
C LYS A 206 -21.78 9.30 -15.90
N GLY A 207 -22.39 10.22 -15.15
CA GLY A 207 -23.61 10.89 -15.61
C GLY A 207 -24.71 9.87 -15.96
N ASN A 208 -25.16 9.86 -17.21
CA ASN A 208 -26.20 8.94 -17.71
C ASN A 208 -25.66 7.60 -18.21
N ALA A 209 -24.34 7.46 -18.39
CA ALA A 209 -23.75 6.18 -18.79
C ALA A 209 -23.69 5.24 -17.58
N THR A 210 -24.49 4.18 -17.60
CA THR A 210 -24.57 3.15 -16.56
C THR A 210 -23.96 1.83 -17.03
N CYS A 211 -23.73 0.91 -16.08
CA CYS A 211 -23.14 -0.41 -16.30
C CYS A 211 -21.78 -0.38 -17.03
N ILE A 212 -20.99 0.69 -16.83
CA ILE A 212 -19.64 0.77 -17.40
C ILE A 212 -18.67 0.00 -16.51
N CYS A 213 -17.73 -0.68 -17.14
CA CYS A 213 -16.79 -1.59 -16.48
C CYS A 213 -15.40 -1.36 -17.05
N PHE A 214 -14.37 -1.51 -16.22
CA PHE A 214 -13.00 -1.32 -16.67
C PHE A 214 -12.47 -2.61 -17.32
N VAL A 215 -11.91 -2.54 -18.52
CA VAL A 215 -11.32 -3.71 -19.19
C VAL A 215 -9.83 -3.47 -19.36
N SER A 216 -9.00 -4.26 -18.68
CA SER A 216 -7.56 -4.29 -18.89
C SER A 216 -7.20 -5.47 -19.82
N PRO A 217 -6.43 -5.24 -20.89
CA PRO A 217 -5.97 -6.33 -21.77
C PRO A 217 -5.02 -7.31 -21.08
N ASP A 218 -4.20 -6.80 -20.16
CA ASP A 218 -3.09 -7.53 -19.55
C ASP A 218 -3.47 -8.21 -18.23
N ASP A 219 -4.50 -7.70 -17.56
CA ASP A 219 -4.98 -8.21 -16.28
C ASP A 219 -6.52 -8.29 -16.27
N PRO A 220 -7.10 -9.48 -16.52
CA PRO A 220 -8.55 -9.63 -16.53
C PRO A 220 -9.21 -9.46 -15.14
N ASP A 221 -8.42 -9.58 -14.07
CA ASP A 221 -8.86 -9.37 -12.68
C ASP A 221 -8.85 -7.89 -12.29
N TYR A 222 -8.15 -7.04 -13.04
CA TYR A 222 -8.15 -5.60 -12.81
C TYR A 222 -9.55 -5.01 -12.99
N GLY A 223 -10.05 -4.27 -12.00
CA GLY A 223 -11.41 -3.71 -11.98
C GLY A 223 -12.51 -4.71 -11.58
N MET A 224 -12.15 -5.82 -10.95
CA MET A 224 -13.06 -6.64 -10.15
C MET A 224 -13.33 -5.97 -8.79
N ALA A 225 -14.44 -6.33 -8.15
CA ALA A 225 -14.62 -6.00 -6.73
C ALA A 225 -13.48 -6.61 -5.92
N GLU A 226 -12.80 -5.79 -5.11
CA GLU A 226 -11.66 -6.23 -4.32
C GLU A 226 -12.09 -7.16 -3.18
N PRO A 227 -11.20 -8.04 -2.69
CA PRO A 227 -11.45 -8.79 -1.46
C PRO A 227 -11.78 -7.87 -0.27
N GLY A 228 -12.71 -8.29 0.58
CA GLY A 228 -13.23 -7.52 1.71
C GLY A 228 -14.31 -6.50 1.36
N THR A 229 -14.57 -6.23 0.07
CA THR A 229 -15.59 -5.26 -0.34
C THR A 229 -16.97 -5.67 0.14
N LYS A 230 -17.71 -4.75 0.75
CA LYS A 230 -19.10 -4.98 1.15
C LYS A 230 -19.97 -5.31 -0.07
N CYS A 231 -20.59 -6.48 -0.07
CA CYS A 231 -21.48 -6.95 -1.15
C CYS A 231 -22.95 -7.07 -0.73
N GLY A 232 -23.22 -6.87 0.55
CA GLY A 232 -24.54 -6.77 1.16
C GLY A 232 -24.40 -6.44 2.65
N ASP A 233 -25.49 -6.25 3.35
CA ASP A 233 -25.43 -6.01 4.80
C ASP A 233 -24.93 -7.27 5.52
N GLY A 234 -23.88 -7.11 6.33
CA GLY A 234 -23.20 -8.22 6.98
C GLY A 234 -22.38 -9.12 6.05
N MET A 235 -22.18 -8.72 4.78
CA MET A 235 -21.51 -9.57 3.79
C MET A 235 -20.36 -8.89 3.05
N VAL A 236 -19.33 -9.67 2.76
CA VAL A 236 -18.08 -9.24 2.11
C VAL A 236 -17.68 -10.17 0.96
N CYS A 237 -16.95 -9.63 0.00
CA CYS A 237 -16.40 -10.41 -1.10
C CYS A 237 -15.11 -11.12 -0.69
N ILE A 238 -15.10 -12.46 -0.70
CA ILE A 238 -13.89 -13.27 -0.50
C ILE A 238 -13.83 -14.30 -1.61
N ASN A 239 -12.68 -14.42 -2.29
CA ASN A 239 -12.50 -15.34 -3.42
C ASN A 239 -13.63 -15.26 -4.47
N ARG A 240 -14.09 -14.03 -4.75
CA ARG A 240 -15.19 -13.72 -5.69
C ARG A 240 -16.56 -14.27 -5.28
N GLN A 241 -16.76 -14.54 -4.00
CA GLN A 241 -18.03 -14.95 -3.41
C GLN A 241 -18.48 -13.95 -2.35
N CYS A 242 -19.79 -13.72 -2.27
CA CYS A 242 -20.38 -12.88 -1.24
C CYS A 242 -20.73 -13.75 -0.02
N VAL A 243 -19.98 -13.55 1.07
CA VAL A 243 -20.04 -14.39 2.28
C VAL A 243 -20.26 -13.55 3.53
N ASP A 244 -20.76 -14.18 4.60
CA ASP A 244 -21.02 -13.52 5.87
C ASP A 244 -19.71 -13.08 6.53
N VAL A 245 -19.64 -11.80 6.92
CA VAL A 245 -18.47 -11.15 7.51
C VAL A 245 -17.98 -11.83 8.79
N GLN A 246 -18.86 -12.50 9.54
CA GLN A 246 -18.52 -13.22 10.78
C GLN A 246 -17.79 -14.54 10.53
N THR A 247 -17.89 -15.08 9.30
CA THR A 247 -17.31 -16.38 8.91
C THR A 247 -16.22 -16.24 7.84
N ALA A 248 -16.01 -15.02 7.35
CA ALA A 248 -15.11 -14.71 6.25
C ALA A 248 -13.62 -14.72 6.61
N TYR A 249 -13.30 -14.56 7.90
CA TYR A 249 -11.94 -14.29 8.42
C TYR A 249 -11.58 -15.19 9.59
#